data_AF-A0A317IT28-F1
#
_entry.id   AF-A0A317IT28-F1
#
_cell.length_a   1.000
_cell.length_b   1.000
_cell.length_c   1.000
_cell.angle_alpha   90.00
_cell.angle_beta   90.00
_cell.angle_gamma   90.00
#
_symmetry.space_group_name_H-M   'P 1'
#
loop_
_entity.id
_entity.type
_entity.pdbx_description
1 polymer ?
#
loop_
_entity_poly.entity_id
_entity_poly.type
_entity_poly.pdbx_seq_one_letter_code
_entity_poly.pdbx_strand_id
1 'polypeptide(L)'
;MWTTAHIRRQLARMTGTKPFSIRAFLAFGARAAVDQAFARLVRNGEVIRVARGLYIKAASPPPSLLEVAVAKAAAFNRTIAIHGSQAALLSKIGEAVMKENQTMNEHVFACSGRTSAFRFGNQIIRFIGTSARKLQFGDSKPGLAVRSLWYLGKESCTLEMASQAVTSFMRSDREDWQRNTQVMPAWMQDLFLAIKRYWQERQRLEAKSAWLKAIDPSLSPQVLRREAFPQL
;
A
#
# COMPACT_ATOMS: atom_id res chain seq x y z
N MET A 1 -4.04 -12.63 42.82
CA MET A 1 -3.04 -12.24 41.79
C MET A 1 -3.60 -11.05 41.00
N TRP A 2 -3.24 -9.82 41.37
CA TRP A 2 -3.91 -8.57 40.95
C TRP A 2 -3.84 -8.32 39.43
N THR A 3 -2.73 -8.68 38.78
CA THR A 3 -2.49 -8.47 37.34
C THR A 3 -3.56 -9.11 36.45
N THR A 4 -3.94 -10.37 36.69
CA THR A 4 -4.95 -11.06 35.86
C THR A 4 -6.33 -10.41 35.97
N ALA A 5 -6.71 -9.95 37.16
CA ALA A 5 -7.99 -9.27 37.37
C ALA A 5 -8.04 -7.90 36.65
N HIS A 6 -6.94 -7.12 36.70
CA HIS A 6 -6.83 -5.87 35.95
C HIS A 6 -6.86 -6.09 34.44
N ILE A 7 -6.15 -7.11 33.94
CA ILE A 7 -6.17 -7.46 32.51
C ILE A 7 -7.59 -7.82 32.07
N ARG A 8 -8.30 -8.68 32.81
CA ARG A 8 -9.70 -9.03 32.51
C ARG A 8 -10.63 -7.83 32.52
N ARG A 9 -10.50 -6.94 33.51
CA ARG A 9 -11.30 -5.71 33.59
C ARG A 9 -11.04 -4.80 32.38
N GLN A 10 -9.78 -4.65 31.99
CA GLN A 10 -9.42 -3.85 30.81
C GLN A 10 -9.94 -4.50 29.52
N LEU A 11 -9.82 -5.83 29.38
CA LEU A 11 -10.40 -6.56 28.25
C LEU A 11 -11.91 -6.36 28.20
N ALA A 12 -12.63 -6.43 29.31
CA ALA A 12 -14.08 -6.21 29.35
C ALA A 12 -14.46 -4.79 28.87
N ARG A 13 -13.66 -3.77 29.21
CA ARG A 13 -13.86 -2.37 28.76
C ARG A 13 -13.58 -2.14 27.28
N MET A 14 -12.74 -2.96 26.66
CA MET A 14 -12.46 -2.82 25.22
C MET A 14 -13.70 -3.23 24.42
N THR A 15 -14.43 -2.29 23.84
CA THR A 15 -15.62 -2.56 23.02
C THR A 15 -15.29 -3.03 21.60
N GLY A 16 -14.01 -3.27 21.29
CA GLY A 16 -13.54 -3.63 19.95
C GLY A 16 -13.47 -5.13 19.69
N THR A 17 -13.86 -5.52 18.48
CA THR A 17 -13.59 -6.83 17.87
C THR A 17 -12.21 -6.93 17.22
N LYS A 18 -11.44 -5.83 17.23
CA LYS A 18 -10.16 -5.72 16.54
C LYS A 18 -9.03 -6.42 17.30
N PRO A 19 -8.00 -6.94 16.60
CA PRO A 19 -6.80 -7.45 17.24
C PRO A 19 -6.11 -6.38 18.07
N PHE A 20 -5.55 -6.79 19.21
CA PHE A 20 -4.83 -5.92 20.12
C PHE A 20 -3.51 -6.52 20.56
N SER A 21 -2.58 -5.68 21.00
CA SER A 21 -1.26 -6.12 21.46
C SER A 21 -1.20 -6.34 22.95
N ILE A 22 -0.49 -7.40 23.36
CA ILE A 22 -0.11 -7.63 24.76
C ILE A 22 0.69 -6.45 25.35
N ARG A 23 1.35 -5.65 24.51
CA ARG A 23 2.13 -4.48 24.94
C ARG A 23 1.26 -3.42 25.62
N ALA A 24 -0.02 -3.33 25.27
CA ALA A 24 -0.97 -2.41 25.90
C ALA A 24 -1.24 -2.75 27.38
N PHE A 25 -0.89 -3.95 27.83
CA PHE A 25 -1.15 -4.45 29.18
C PHE A 25 0.10 -4.45 30.08
N LEU A 26 1.24 -3.97 29.59
CA LEU A 26 2.49 -3.92 30.36
C LEU A 26 2.42 -2.94 31.55
N ALA A 27 1.45 -2.02 31.55
CA ALA A 27 1.18 -1.15 32.69
C ALA A 27 0.61 -1.91 33.92
N PHE A 28 0.08 -3.12 33.74
CA PHE A 28 -0.57 -3.89 34.81
C PHE A 28 0.36 -4.88 35.55
N GLY A 29 1.65 -4.94 35.16
CA GLY A 29 2.64 -5.76 35.85
C GLY A 29 3.88 -6.08 35.00
N ALA A 30 4.81 -6.82 35.62
CA ALA A 30 6.03 -7.26 34.94
C ALA A 30 5.72 -8.13 33.72
N ARG A 31 6.63 -8.10 32.74
CA ARG A 31 6.44 -8.77 31.44
C ARG A 31 6.07 -10.25 31.58
N ALA A 32 6.80 -10.97 32.43
CA ALA A 32 6.54 -12.39 32.69
C ALA A 32 5.15 -12.64 33.29
N ALA A 33 4.70 -11.78 34.21
CA ALA A 33 3.37 -11.90 34.83
C ALA A 33 2.24 -11.67 33.82
N VAL A 34 2.40 -10.68 32.94
CA VAL A 34 1.45 -10.40 31.85
C VAL A 34 1.42 -11.57 30.85
N ASP A 35 2.58 -12.07 30.43
CA ASP A 35 2.68 -13.21 29.51
C ASP A 35 2.04 -14.48 30.11
N GLN A 36 2.25 -14.76 31.40
CA GLN A 36 1.60 -15.85 32.13
C GLN A 36 0.08 -15.67 32.23
N ALA A 37 -0.39 -14.45 32.50
CA ALA A 37 -1.81 -14.15 32.55
C ALA A 37 -2.48 -14.42 31.19
N PHE A 38 -1.90 -13.92 30.10
CA PHE A 38 -2.40 -14.20 28.75
C PHE A 38 -2.33 -15.68 28.38
N ALA A 39 -1.29 -16.41 28.80
CA ALA A 39 -1.23 -17.86 28.60
C ALA A 39 -2.36 -18.61 29.32
N ARG A 40 -2.85 -18.10 30.47
CA ARG A 40 -4.04 -18.65 31.16
C ARG A 40 -5.33 -18.25 30.43
N LEU A 41 -5.47 -17.00 29.99
CA LEU A 41 -6.64 -16.54 29.24
C LEU A 41 -6.84 -17.30 27.92
N VAL A 42 -5.74 -17.63 27.21
CA VAL A 42 -5.80 -18.46 26.01
C VAL A 42 -6.25 -19.88 26.33
N ARG A 43 -5.71 -20.49 27.40
CA ARG A 43 -6.11 -21.84 27.84
C ARG A 43 -7.57 -21.92 28.25
N ASN A 44 -8.10 -20.85 28.84
CA ASN A 44 -9.50 -20.74 29.23
C ASN A 44 -10.44 -20.39 28.07
N GLY A 45 -9.91 -20.15 26.86
CA GLY A 45 -10.71 -19.74 25.71
C GLY A 45 -11.28 -18.31 25.82
N GLU A 46 -10.76 -17.46 26.70
CA GLU A 46 -11.21 -16.07 26.84
C GLU A 46 -10.67 -15.18 25.71
N VAL A 47 -9.47 -15.50 25.21
CA VAL A 47 -8.80 -14.81 24.10
C VAL A 47 -8.14 -15.81 23.16
N ILE A 48 -8.05 -15.45 21.89
CA ILE A 48 -7.39 -16.24 20.85
C ILE A 48 -6.11 -15.53 20.44
N ARG A 49 -5.01 -16.28 20.31
CA ARG A 49 -3.73 -15.74 19.84
C ARG A 49 -3.71 -15.74 18.31
N VAL A 50 -3.61 -14.55 17.74
CA VAL A 50 -3.63 -14.33 16.27
C VAL A 50 -2.21 -14.37 15.70
N ALA A 51 -1.25 -13.76 16.40
CA ALA A 51 0.17 -13.80 16.07
C ALA A 51 1.01 -13.61 17.34
N ARG A 52 2.34 -13.66 17.22
CA ARG A 52 3.22 -13.41 18.37
C ARG A 52 2.97 -12.01 18.96
N GLY A 53 2.38 -11.95 20.16
CA GLY A 53 2.09 -10.72 20.87
C GLY A 53 0.84 -9.97 20.40
N LEU A 54 0.00 -10.61 19.57
CA LEU A 54 -1.31 -10.12 19.13
C LEU A 54 -2.41 -11.13 19.49
N TYR A 55 -3.50 -10.61 20.02
CA TYR A 55 -4.63 -11.38 20.51
C TYR A 55 -5.93 -10.75 20.05
N ILE A 56 -6.98 -11.55 20.04
CA ILE A 56 -8.36 -11.13 19.80
C ILE A 56 -9.24 -11.76 20.89
N LYS A 57 -10.39 -11.15 21.19
CA LYS A 57 -11.36 -11.77 22.10
C LYS A 57 -11.99 -12.99 21.43
N ALA A 58 -12.27 -14.05 22.18
CA ALA A 58 -12.82 -15.27 21.61
C ALA A 58 -14.22 -15.08 20.99
N ALA A 59 -15.01 -14.14 21.50
CA ALA A 59 -16.32 -13.79 20.95
C ALA A 59 -16.28 -12.93 19.68
N SER A 60 -15.09 -12.54 19.19
CA SER A 60 -14.94 -11.69 18.01
C SER A 60 -14.78 -12.52 16.73
N PRO A 61 -15.23 -12.00 15.58
CA PRO A 61 -15.00 -12.65 14.29
C PRO A 61 -13.49 -12.77 13.98
N PRO A 62 -13.09 -13.73 13.14
CA PRO A 62 -11.70 -13.86 12.71
C PRO A 62 -11.24 -12.55 12.03
N PRO A 63 -10.07 -12.01 12.40
CA PRO A 63 -9.63 -10.73 11.88
C PRO A 63 -9.12 -10.84 10.44
N SER A 64 -9.28 -9.76 9.69
CA SER A 64 -8.67 -9.63 8.38
C SER A 64 -7.15 -9.48 8.46
N LEU A 65 -6.44 -9.85 7.40
CA LEU A 65 -4.99 -9.67 7.31
C LEU A 65 -4.57 -8.22 7.52
N LEU A 66 -5.34 -7.26 6.98
CA LEU A 66 -5.06 -5.84 7.14
C LEU A 66 -5.19 -5.40 8.60
N GLU A 67 -6.22 -5.86 9.32
CA GLU A 67 -6.37 -5.54 10.74
C GLU A 67 -5.21 -6.09 11.57
N VAL A 68 -4.76 -7.31 11.27
CA VAL A 68 -3.59 -7.92 11.93
C VAL A 68 -2.32 -7.11 11.64
N ALA A 69 -2.11 -6.71 10.39
CA ALA A 69 -0.97 -5.88 9.98
C ALA A 69 -0.99 -4.51 10.69
N VAL A 70 -2.13 -3.82 10.69
CA VAL A 70 -2.30 -2.51 11.36
C VAL A 70 -2.08 -2.64 12.86
N ALA A 71 -2.69 -3.63 13.52
CA ALA A 71 -2.51 -3.86 14.95
C ALA A 71 -1.06 -4.18 15.30
N LYS A 72 -0.35 -4.92 14.43
CA LYS A 72 1.07 -5.22 14.62
C LYS A 72 1.92 -3.96 14.50
N ALA A 73 1.67 -3.14 13.48
CA ALA A 73 2.39 -1.90 13.25
C ALA A 73 2.19 -0.91 14.41
N ALA A 74 0.93 -0.72 14.83
CA ALA A 74 0.56 0.14 15.95
C ALA A 74 1.24 -0.29 17.26
N ALA A 75 1.38 -1.60 17.50
CA ALA A 75 2.06 -2.12 18.69
C ALA A 75 3.54 -1.69 18.81
N PHE A 76 4.17 -1.30 17.70
CA PHE A 76 5.55 -0.82 17.64
C PHE A 76 5.63 0.67 17.26
N ASN A 77 4.53 1.42 17.30
CA ASN A 77 4.45 2.82 16.86
C ASN A 77 4.98 3.02 15.43
N ARG A 78 4.65 2.08 14.55
CA ARG A 78 5.04 2.13 13.13
C ARG A 78 3.84 2.46 12.27
N THR A 79 4.09 3.17 11.18
CA THR A 79 3.13 3.35 10.10
C THR A 79 3.38 2.27 9.06
N ILE A 80 2.29 1.78 8.47
CA ILE A 80 2.33 0.86 7.33
C ILE A 80 1.52 1.43 6.20
N ALA A 81 1.85 1.01 5.00
CA ALA A 81 1.14 1.37 3.80
C ALA A 81 1.36 0.26 2.75
N ILE A 82 0.53 0.22 1.71
CA ILE A 82 0.65 -0.74 0.60
C ILE A 82 2.06 -0.71 -0.01
N HIS A 83 2.67 -1.87 -0.26
CA HIS A 83 3.99 -1.93 -0.88
C HIS A 83 3.94 -1.50 -2.35
N GLY A 84 5.02 -0.95 -2.88
CA GLY A 84 5.07 -0.40 -4.25
C GLY A 84 4.73 -1.41 -5.35
N SER A 85 5.05 -2.70 -5.15
CA SER A 85 4.64 -3.77 -6.09
C SER A 85 3.12 -3.90 -6.19
N GLN A 86 2.43 -3.94 -5.04
CA GLN A 86 0.98 -4.03 -4.99
C GLN A 86 0.31 -2.71 -5.40
N ALA A 87 0.94 -1.57 -5.08
CA ALA A 87 0.47 -0.27 -5.52
C ALA A 87 0.48 -0.16 -7.05
N ALA A 88 1.51 -0.70 -7.71
CA ALA A 88 1.61 -0.69 -9.17
C ALA A 88 0.49 -1.53 -9.81
N LEU A 89 0.14 -2.67 -9.19
CA LEU A 89 -0.97 -3.52 -9.65
C LEU A 89 -2.32 -2.82 -9.48
N LEU A 90 -2.56 -2.21 -8.31
CA LEU A 90 -3.80 -1.46 -8.04
C LEU A 90 -3.95 -0.23 -8.96
N SER A 91 -2.83 0.37 -9.35
CA SER A 91 -2.81 1.51 -10.27
C SER A 91 -2.87 1.08 -11.75
N LYS A 92 -2.78 -0.24 -12.03
CA LYS A 92 -2.70 -0.83 -13.38
C LYS A 92 -1.52 -0.30 -14.20
N ILE A 93 -0.36 -0.12 -13.55
CA ILE A 93 0.84 0.45 -14.18
C ILE A 93 1.95 -0.58 -14.18
N GLY A 94 2.57 -0.78 -15.34
CA GLY A 94 3.80 -1.57 -15.45
C GLY A 94 3.60 -3.06 -15.21
N GLU A 95 2.41 -3.59 -15.50
CA GLU A 95 2.09 -5.03 -15.40
C GLU A 95 3.14 -5.88 -16.14
N ALA A 96 3.59 -5.43 -17.32
CA ALA A 96 4.64 -6.09 -18.11
C ALA A 96 6.05 -6.07 -17.47
N VAL A 97 6.31 -5.17 -16.53
CA VAL A 97 7.63 -4.97 -15.88
C VAL A 97 7.66 -5.56 -14.47
N MET A 98 6.53 -6.08 -13.97
CA MET A 98 6.48 -6.66 -12.63
C MET A 98 7.25 -7.98 -12.56
N LYS A 99 8.19 -8.06 -11.62
CA LYS A 99 8.80 -9.35 -11.24
C LYS A 99 7.81 -10.13 -10.37
N GLU A 100 7.30 -11.25 -10.89
CA GLU A 100 6.56 -12.28 -10.16
C GLU A 100 7.44 -12.97 -9.10
N ASN A 101 7.70 -12.30 -7.99
CA ASN A 101 8.42 -12.90 -6.85
C ASN A 101 7.58 -12.91 -5.57
N GLN A 102 6.25 -12.89 -5.69
CA GLN A 102 5.36 -13.05 -4.54
C GLN A 102 5.00 -14.52 -4.40
N THR A 103 5.47 -15.17 -3.34
CA THR A 103 4.95 -16.49 -2.99
C THR A 103 3.47 -16.36 -2.64
N MET A 104 2.64 -17.32 -3.06
CA MET A 104 1.16 -17.28 -2.93
C MET A 104 0.62 -16.91 -1.53
N ASN A 105 1.40 -17.12 -0.47
CA ASN A 105 0.99 -16.87 0.92
C ASN A 105 1.69 -15.68 1.58
N GLU A 106 2.43 -14.86 0.85
CA GLU A 106 3.16 -13.73 1.39
C GLU A 106 2.53 -12.38 1.01
N HIS A 107 2.26 -11.56 2.03
CA HIS A 107 1.67 -10.24 1.89
C HIS A 107 2.65 -9.17 2.37
N VAL A 108 3.00 -8.24 1.48
CA VAL A 108 4.08 -7.27 1.69
C VAL A 108 3.52 -5.87 1.92
N PHE A 109 3.96 -5.20 2.99
CA PHE A 109 3.64 -3.81 3.29
C PHE A 109 4.91 -2.97 3.42
N ALA A 110 4.86 -1.73 2.96
CA ALA A 110 5.88 -0.74 3.28
C ALA A 110 5.68 -0.25 4.72
N CYS A 111 6.77 -0.02 5.46
CA CYS A 111 6.71 0.35 6.87
C CYS A 111 7.80 1.37 7.25
N SER A 112 7.50 2.29 8.18
CA SER A 112 8.45 3.33 8.63
C SER A 112 9.60 2.81 9.52
N GLY A 113 9.57 1.52 9.89
CA GLY A 113 10.56 0.90 10.77
C GLY A 113 11.45 -0.13 10.07
N ARG A 114 12.17 -0.93 10.88
CA ARG A 114 13.02 -2.03 10.39
C ARG A 114 12.17 -3.11 9.71
N THR A 115 12.71 -3.65 8.62
CA THR A 115 12.17 -4.83 7.93
C THR A 115 11.94 -5.98 8.91
N SER A 116 10.77 -6.60 8.85
CA SER A 116 10.40 -7.71 9.73
C SER A 116 9.29 -8.54 9.10
N ALA A 117 9.18 -9.81 9.44
CA ALA A 117 8.08 -10.66 9.00
C ALA A 117 7.50 -11.44 10.18
N PHE A 118 6.21 -11.81 10.08
CA PHE A 118 5.56 -12.68 11.05
C PHE A 118 4.45 -13.49 10.38
N ARG A 119 4.12 -14.64 10.98
CA ARG A 119 3.06 -15.52 10.49
C ARG A 119 1.71 -15.17 11.11
N PHE A 120 0.66 -15.29 10.30
CA PHE A 120 -0.74 -15.24 10.67
C PHE A 120 -1.46 -16.39 9.95
N GLY A 121 -1.86 -17.43 10.70
CA GLY A 121 -2.32 -18.68 10.10
C GLY A 121 -1.27 -19.28 9.16
N ASN A 122 -1.67 -19.59 7.92
CA ASN A 122 -0.78 -20.06 6.86
C ASN A 122 -0.14 -18.94 6.02
N GLN A 123 -0.42 -17.68 6.37
CA GLN A 123 0.05 -16.51 5.63
C GLN A 123 1.25 -15.86 6.33
N ILE A 124 2.13 -15.24 5.55
CA ILE A 124 3.27 -14.48 6.02
C ILE A 124 3.01 -13.01 5.74
N ILE A 125 3.02 -12.19 6.79
CA ILE A 125 2.94 -10.73 6.67
C ILE A 125 4.37 -10.19 6.78
N ARG A 126 4.86 -9.57 5.71
CA ARG A 126 6.19 -8.95 5.64
C ARG A 126 6.06 -7.43 5.63
N PHE A 127 6.77 -6.79 6.56
CA PHE A 127 7.00 -5.36 6.56
C PHE A 127 8.38 -5.08 5.97
N ILE A 128 8.41 -4.31 4.89
CA ILE A 128 9.63 -3.81 4.24
C ILE A 128 9.90 -2.40 4.75
N GLY A 129 11.06 -2.22 5.39
CA GLY A 129 11.49 -0.93 5.89
C GLY A 129 11.65 0.05 4.75
N THR A 130 11.02 1.22 4.89
CA THR A 130 10.90 2.24 3.86
C THR A 130 11.07 3.61 4.51
N SER A 131 11.74 4.53 3.82
CA SER A 131 11.96 5.89 4.32
C SER A 131 10.63 6.63 4.55
N ALA A 132 10.56 7.47 5.58
CA ALA A 132 9.37 8.30 5.88
C ALA A 132 8.88 9.10 4.65
N ARG A 133 9.82 9.63 3.86
CA ARG A 133 9.55 10.28 2.56
C ARG A 133 8.64 9.44 1.65
N LYS A 134 8.86 8.13 1.58
CA LYS A 134 8.08 7.24 0.71
C LYS A 134 6.71 6.85 1.27
N LEU A 135 6.44 7.17 2.54
CA LEU A 135 5.19 6.86 3.23
C LEU A 135 4.32 8.10 3.46
N GLN A 136 4.80 9.29 3.10
CA GLN A 136 4.17 10.57 3.41
C GLN A 136 2.73 10.69 2.90
N PHE A 137 2.46 10.16 1.71
CA PHE A 137 1.13 10.16 1.12
C PHE A 137 0.20 9.05 1.65
N GLY A 138 0.70 8.15 2.51
CA GLY A 138 -0.07 6.99 2.97
C GLY A 138 -0.62 6.16 1.81
N ASP A 139 -1.83 5.61 1.98
CA ASP A 139 -2.56 4.83 0.97
C ASP A 139 -3.56 5.65 0.14
N SER A 140 -3.33 6.97 0.02
CA SER A 140 -4.07 7.80 -0.94
C SER A 140 -3.74 7.40 -2.38
N LYS A 141 -4.58 7.80 -3.35
CA LYS A 141 -4.30 7.60 -4.77
C LYS A 141 -2.94 8.21 -5.18
N PRO A 142 -2.60 9.45 -4.75
CA PRO A 142 -1.24 9.96 -4.80
C PRO A 142 -0.20 8.98 -4.28
N GLY A 143 -0.36 8.51 -3.04
CA GLY A 143 0.63 7.63 -2.42
C GLY A 143 0.82 6.32 -3.16
N LEU A 144 -0.25 5.73 -3.69
CA LEU A 144 -0.18 4.54 -4.53
C LEU A 144 0.65 4.82 -5.78
N ALA A 145 0.29 5.82 -6.58
CA ALA A 145 1.00 6.15 -7.81
C ALA A 145 2.50 6.46 -7.60
N VAL A 146 2.86 7.27 -6.60
CA VAL A 146 4.27 7.57 -6.30
C VAL A 146 5.04 6.29 -5.92
N ARG A 147 4.48 5.44 -5.06
CA ARG A 147 5.12 4.18 -4.65
C ARG A 147 5.23 3.18 -5.79
N SER A 148 4.25 3.14 -6.69
CA SER A 148 4.31 2.36 -7.93
C SER A 148 5.50 2.77 -8.78
N LEU A 149 5.64 4.08 -9.05
CA LEU A 149 6.74 4.61 -9.86
C LEU A 149 8.10 4.39 -9.19
N TRP A 150 8.19 4.52 -7.86
CA TRP A 150 9.43 4.18 -7.13
C TRP A 150 9.80 2.70 -7.20
N TYR A 151 8.81 1.81 -7.21
CA TYR A 151 9.04 0.37 -7.31
C TYR A 151 9.53 -0.01 -8.71
N LEU A 152 8.92 0.56 -9.75
CA LEU A 152 9.31 0.33 -11.14
C LEU A 152 10.70 0.91 -11.47
N GLY A 153 11.04 2.05 -10.87
CA GLY A 153 12.32 2.73 -11.06
C GLY A 153 12.36 3.58 -12.34
N LYS A 154 13.36 4.47 -12.42
CA LYS A 154 13.47 5.50 -13.48
C LYS A 154 13.52 4.89 -14.88
N GLU A 155 14.28 3.81 -15.07
CA GLU A 155 14.52 3.19 -16.39
C GLU A 155 13.27 2.54 -16.96
N SER A 156 12.40 2.01 -16.09
CA SER A 156 11.16 1.35 -16.48
C SER A 156 9.97 2.30 -16.60
N CYS A 157 10.07 3.51 -16.07
CA CYS A 157 8.95 4.45 -16.03
C CYS A 157 8.84 5.24 -17.33
N THR A 158 7.86 4.90 -18.16
CA THR A 158 7.50 5.69 -19.35
C THR A 158 6.53 6.83 -19.01
N LEU A 159 6.46 7.82 -19.90
CA LEU A 159 5.52 8.94 -19.75
C LEU A 159 4.06 8.48 -19.83
N GLU A 160 3.78 7.44 -20.61
CA GLU A 160 2.47 6.80 -20.68
C GLU A 160 2.07 6.18 -19.32
N MET A 161 2.99 5.44 -18.70
CA MET A 161 2.77 4.83 -17.38
C MET A 161 2.52 5.89 -16.29
N ALA A 162 3.32 6.97 -16.31
CA ALA A 162 3.13 8.07 -15.38
C ALA A 162 1.81 8.82 -15.60
N SER A 163 1.39 9.00 -16.86
CA SER A 163 0.11 9.64 -17.18
C SER A 163 -1.09 8.78 -16.78
N GLN A 164 -1.03 7.46 -16.99
CA GLN A 164 -2.04 6.51 -16.49
C GLN A 164 -2.22 6.59 -14.97
N ALA A 165 -1.13 6.72 -14.22
CA ALA A 165 -1.15 6.86 -12.76
C ALA A 165 -2.01 8.02 -12.27
N VAL A 166 -1.98 9.13 -13.01
CA VAL A 166 -2.59 10.41 -12.62
C VAL A 166 -4.00 10.56 -13.21
N THR A 167 -4.41 9.71 -14.16
CA THR A 167 -5.73 9.79 -14.81
C THR A 167 -6.89 9.72 -13.81
N SER A 168 -6.75 8.91 -12.75
CA SER A 168 -7.81 8.70 -11.75
C SER A 168 -7.88 9.78 -10.65
N PHE A 169 -7.00 10.79 -10.71
CA PHE A 169 -6.88 11.81 -9.67
C PHE A 169 -7.99 12.84 -9.73
N MET A 170 -8.66 12.99 -8.59
CA MET A 170 -9.58 14.09 -8.33
C MET A 170 -8.80 15.38 -8.02
N ARG A 171 -9.52 16.51 -7.90
CA ARG A 171 -8.91 17.80 -7.56
C ARG A 171 -8.12 17.73 -6.25
N SER A 172 -8.69 17.13 -5.21
CA SER A 172 -8.04 16.94 -3.91
C SER A 172 -6.74 16.13 -4.01
N ASP A 173 -6.74 15.05 -4.81
CA ASP A 173 -5.56 14.23 -5.05
C ASP A 173 -4.45 15.03 -5.73
N ARG A 174 -4.80 15.87 -6.72
CA ARG A 174 -3.85 16.75 -7.43
C ARG A 174 -3.27 17.81 -6.51
N GLU A 175 -4.08 18.39 -5.63
CA GLU A 175 -3.60 19.38 -4.67
C GLU A 175 -2.65 18.74 -3.65
N ASP A 176 -2.98 17.55 -3.12
CA ASP A 176 -2.10 16.82 -2.21
C ASP A 176 -0.77 16.45 -2.88
N TRP A 177 -0.85 15.98 -4.13
CA TRP A 177 0.32 15.72 -4.96
C TRP A 177 1.21 16.95 -5.17
N GLN A 178 0.61 18.09 -5.52
CA GLN A 178 1.33 19.34 -5.77
C GLN A 178 2.03 19.87 -4.52
N ARG A 179 1.31 19.90 -3.38
CA ARG A 179 1.87 20.35 -2.09
C ARG A 179 3.10 19.53 -1.68
N ASN A 180 3.13 18.26 -2.03
CA ASN A 180 4.17 17.32 -1.63
C ASN A 180 5.13 16.97 -2.78
N THR A 181 5.27 17.82 -3.80
CA THR A 181 6.13 17.54 -4.96
C THR A 181 7.60 17.29 -4.57
N GLN A 182 8.07 17.98 -3.53
CA GLN A 182 9.45 17.89 -3.00
C GLN A 182 9.82 16.51 -2.43
N VAL A 183 8.82 15.68 -2.15
CA VAL A 183 8.99 14.31 -1.65
C VAL A 183 9.55 13.40 -2.74
N MET A 184 9.31 13.75 -4.00
CA MET A 184 9.64 12.92 -5.16
C MET A 184 11.02 13.28 -5.71
N PRO A 185 11.79 12.30 -6.23
CA PRO A 185 13.08 12.56 -6.85
C PRO A 185 12.91 13.37 -8.15
N ALA A 186 13.95 14.10 -8.55
CA ALA A 186 13.92 15.01 -9.72
C ALA A 186 13.35 14.36 -10.98
N TRP A 187 13.82 13.16 -11.34
CA TRP A 187 13.32 12.43 -12.53
C TRP A 187 11.81 12.18 -12.51
N MET A 188 11.23 12.02 -11.33
CA MET A 188 9.81 11.78 -11.18
C MET A 188 9.03 13.09 -11.30
N GLN A 189 9.58 14.19 -10.77
CA GLN A 189 9.04 15.53 -10.99
C GLN A 189 9.05 15.91 -12.47
N ASP A 190 10.13 15.60 -13.19
CA ASP A 190 10.27 15.83 -14.63
C ASP A 190 9.19 15.09 -15.43
N LEU A 191 8.91 13.83 -15.07
CA LEU A 191 7.81 13.05 -15.65
C LEU A 191 6.48 13.79 -15.48
N PHE A 192 6.20 14.34 -14.29
CA PHE A 192 4.92 15.04 -14.06
C PHE A 192 4.79 16.34 -14.83
N LEU A 193 5.88 17.11 -14.94
CA LEU A 193 5.90 18.29 -15.79
C LEU A 193 5.63 17.93 -17.26
N ALA A 194 6.13 16.78 -17.70
CA ALA A 194 5.91 16.27 -19.05
C ALA A 194 4.48 15.72 -19.29
N ILE A 195 3.76 15.23 -18.26
CA ILE A 195 2.41 14.65 -18.42
C ILE A 195 1.44 15.64 -19.08
N LYS A 196 1.45 16.92 -18.68
CA LYS A 196 0.53 17.91 -19.27
C LYS A 196 0.78 18.07 -20.78
N ARG A 197 2.05 18.14 -21.18
CA ARG A 197 2.46 18.23 -22.58
C ARG A 197 2.11 16.96 -23.35
N TYR A 198 2.28 15.80 -22.72
CA TYR A 198 1.92 14.50 -23.30
C TYR A 198 0.44 14.41 -23.67
N TRP A 199 -0.46 14.82 -22.78
CA TRP A 199 -1.90 14.77 -23.08
C TRP A 199 -2.31 15.71 -24.22
N GLN A 200 -1.72 16.91 -24.27
CA GLN A 200 -1.97 17.86 -25.36
C GLN A 200 -1.49 17.32 -26.71
N GLU A 201 -0.28 16.76 -26.74
CA GLU A 201 0.27 16.18 -27.97
C GLU A 201 -0.52 14.93 -28.39
N ARG A 202 -0.91 14.07 -27.44
CA ARG A 202 -1.74 12.89 -27.74
C ARG A 202 -3.08 13.27 -28.37
N GLN A 203 -3.77 14.27 -27.83
CA GLN A 203 -5.03 14.78 -28.41
C GLN A 203 -4.82 15.31 -29.84
N ARG A 204 -3.71 16.02 -30.07
CA ARG A 204 -3.36 16.52 -31.41
C ARG A 204 -3.14 15.38 -32.40
N LEU A 205 -2.40 14.34 -32.01
CA LEU A 205 -2.11 13.20 -32.88
C LEU A 205 -3.36 12.35 -33.13
N GLU A 206 -4.22 12.18 -32.12
CA GLU A 206 -5.54 11.54 -32.28
C GLU A 206 -6.45 12.34 -33.23
N ALA A 207 -6.48 13.67 -33.12
CA ALA A 207 -7.21 14.54 -34.05
C ALA A 207 -6.64 14.44 -35.47
N LYS A 208 -5.31 14.40 -35.64
CA LYS A 208 -4.66 14.19 -36.94
C LYS A 208 -5.02 12.83 -37.53
N SER A 209 -5.00 11.76 -36.72
CA SER A 209 -5.39 10.41 -37.16
C SER A 209 -6.86 10.35 -37.57
N ALA A 210 -7.76 11.01 -36.83
CA ALA A 210 -9.18 11.09 -37.16
C ALA A 210 -9.41 11.86 -38.47
N TRP A 211 -8.67 12.96 -38.67
CA TRP A 211 -8.70 13.74 -39.90
C TRP A 211 -8.20 12.94 -41.11
N LEU A 212 -7.07 12.23 -40.99
CA LEU A 212 -6.55 11.36 -42.05
C LEU A 212 -7.54 10.25 -42.42
N LYS A 213 -8.18 9.62 -41.43
CA LYS A 213 -9.22 8.60 -41.65
C LYS A 213 -10.49 9.18 -42.31
N ALA A 214 -10.81 10.45 -42.05
CA ALA A 214 -11.94 11.13 -42.69
C ALA A 214 -11.65 11.48 -44.15
N ILE A 215 -10.39 11.76 -44.50
CA ILE A 215 -9.96 12.04 -45.88
C ILE A 215 -9.87 10.76 -46.70
N ASP A 216 -9.33 9.69 -46.12
CA ASP A 216 -9.23 8.39 -46.78
C ASP A 216 -9.67 7.27 -45.82
N PRO A 217 -10.94 6.83 -45.93
CA PRO A 217 -11.48 5.75 -45.11
C PRO A 217 -10.83 4.38 -45.37
N SER A 218 -10.09 4.22 -46.48
CA SER A 218 -9.44 2.96 -46.87
C SER A 218 -8.09 2.75 -46.18
N LEU A 219 -7.55 3.78 -45.51
CA LEU A 219 -6.29 3.69 -44.79
C LEU A 219 -6.36 2.67 -43.64
N SER A 220 -5.41 1.73 -43.66
CA SER A 220 -5.31 0.73 -42.60
C SER A 220 -4.88 1.36 -41.26
N PRO A 221 -5.30 0.79 -40.12
CA PRO A 221 -4.92 1.30 -38.79
C PRO A 221 -3.40 1.39 -38.58
N GLN A 222 -2.62 0.55 -39.27
CA GLN A 222 -1.16 0.54 -39.17
C GLN A 222 -0.53 1.75 -39.88
N VAL A 223 -1.06 2.16 -41.03
CA VAL A 223 -0.60 3.34 -41.79
C VAL A 223 -0.98 4.61 -41.04
N LEU A 224 -2.22 4.70 -40.55
CA LEU A 224 -2.68 5.81 -39.71
C LEU A 224 -1.80 5.98 -38.47
N ARG A 225 -1.43 4.88 -37.81
CA ARG A 225 -0.55 4.93 -36.63
C ARG A 225 0.86 5.42 -37.00
N ARG A 226 1.41 4.97 -38.13
CA ARG A 226 2.73 5.40 -38.62
C ARG A 226 2.77 6.88 -39.01
N GLU A 227 1.71 7.40 -39.63
CA GLU A 227 1.64 8.80 -40.08
C GLU A 227 1.22 9.78 -38.99
N ALA A 228 0.37 9.33 -38.07
CA ALA A 228 -0.08 10.14 -36.94
C ALA A 228 0.89 10.12 -35.76
N PHE A 229 1.68 9.04 -35.56
CA PHE A 229 2.61 8.90 -34.43
C PHE A 229 4.02 8.50 -34.89
N PRO A 230 4.79 9.41 -35.53
CA PRO A 230 6.05 9.05 -36.18
C PRO A 230 7.24 8.75 -35.24
N GLN A 231 7.11 8.96 -33.92
CA GLN A 231 8.23 8.93 -32.95
C GLN A 231 7.85 8.42 -31.53
N LEU A 232 6.82 7.57 -31.39
CA LEU A 232 6.56 6.82 -30.14
C LEU A 232 7.04 5.38 -30.29
#